data_AF-A0A3M0XQI1-F1
#
_entry.id   AF-A0A3M0XQI1-F1
#
_cell.length_a   1.000
_cell.length_b   1.000
_cell.length_c   1.000
_cell.angle_alpha   90.00
_cell.angle_beta   90.00
_cell.angle_gamma   90.00
#
_symmetry.space_group_name_H-M   'P 1'
#
loop_
_entity.id
_entity.type
_entity.pdbx_description
1 polymer ?
#
loop_
_entity_poly.entity_id
_entity_poly.type
_entity_poly.pdbx_seq_one_letter_code
_entity_poly.pdbx_strand_id
1 'polypeptide(L)' 'MAKPQARLRRREKKNITSGIAHVNATFNNTKITITDVQGNTIAWASAGSQGFKGSRKST' A
#
# COMPACT_ATOMS: atom_id res chain seq x y z
N MET A 1 19.68 11.38 -20.05
CA MET A 1 18.52 10.69 -20.68
C MET A 1 17.49 10.42 -19.59
N ALA A 2 16.37 11.13 -19.59
CA ALA A 2 15.31 10.93 -18.60
C ALA A 2 14.57 9.61 -18.88
N LYS A 3 14.48 8.72 -17.90
CA LYS A 3 13.76 7.44 -18.01
C LYS A 3 12.26 7.71 -18.25
N PRO A 4 11.61 7.07 -19.23
CA PRO A 4 10.19 7.26 -19.47
C PRO A 4 9.41 6.81 -18.23
N GLN A 5 8.65 7.74 -17.64
CA GLN A 5 7.72 7.43 -16.55
C GLN A 5 6.63 6.51 -17.09
N ALA A 6 6.69 5.23 -16.74
CA ALA A 6 5.63 4.27 -17.04
C ALA A 6 4.30 4.81 -16.48
N ARG A 7 3.37 5.13 -17.37
CA ARG A 7 2.03 5.61 -17.02
C ARG A 7 1.34 4.49 -16.24
N LEU A 8 1.20 4.65 -14.92
CA LEU A 8 0.51 3.67 -14.08
C LEU A 8 -0.87 3.41 -14.69
N ARG A 9 -1.10 2.18 -15.17
CA ARG A 9 -2.43 1.77 -15.63
C ARG A 9 -3.40 1.99 -14.47
N ARG A 10 -4.40 2.84 -14.71
CA ARG A 10 -5.42 3.19 -13.72
C ARG A 10 -6.14 1.87 -13.38
N ARG A 11 -5.93 1.35 -12.17
CA ARG A 11 -6.66 0.18 -11.68
C ARG A 11 -8.15 0.47 -11.82
N GLU A 12 -8.89 -0.48 -12.40
CA GLU A 12 -10.34 -0.39 -12.50
C GLU A 12 -10.91 -0.09 -11.11
N LYS A 13 -11.71 0.97 -11.03
CA LYS A 13 -12.41 1.34 -9.81
C LYS A 13 -13.53 0.32 -9.60
N LYS A 14 -13.24 -0.77 -8.91
CA LYS A 14 -14.28 -1.59 -8.29
C LYS A 14 -14.84 -0.79 -7.11
N ASN A 15 -16.11 -0.42 -7.17
CA ASN A 15 -16.81 0.20 -6.03
C ASN A 15 -17.04 -0.87 -4.98
N ILE A 16 -16.17 -0.91 -3.98
CA ILE A 16 -16.26 -1.84 -2.85
C ILE A 16 -16.77 -1.01 -1.66
N THR A 17 -18.00 -1.29 -1.24
CA THR A 17 -18.70 -0.51 -0.20
C THR A 17 -18.10 -0.72 1.19
N SER A 18 -17.60 -1.93 1.46
CA SER A 18 -17.03 -2.32 2.74
C SER A 18 -15.82 -3.21 2.49
N GLY A 19 -14.75 -3.03 3.28
CA GLY A 19 -13.53 -3.82 3.16
C GLY A 19 -12.86 -3.99 4.52
N ILE A 20 -11.78 -4.76 4.55
CA ILE A 20 -11.01 -5.07 5.75
C ILE A 20 -9.66 -4.37 5.65
N ALA A 21 -9.28 -3.67 6.72
CA ALA A 21 -7.95 -3.07 6.83
C ALA A 21 -7.04 -3.98 7.66
N HIS A 22 -6.02 -4.54 7.01
CA HIS A 22 -4.97 -5.30 7.68
C HIS A 22 -3.79 -4.39 7.99
N VAL A 23 -3.50 -4.19 9.27
CA VAL A 23 -2.36 -3.41 9.75
C VAL A 23 -1.34 -4.37 10.33
N ASN A 24 -0.17 -4.46 9.70
CA ASN A 24 0.97 -5.21 10.20
C ASN A 24 2.05 -4.21 10.63
N ALA A 25 2.07 -3.89 11.93
CA ALA A 25 3.07 -3.03 12.55
C ALA A 25 4.14 -3.90 13.22
N THR A 26 5.32 -3.94 12.61
CA THR A 26 6.51 -4.58 13.17
C THR A 26 7.50 -3.51 13.61
N PHE A 27 8.47 -3.89 14.45
CA PHE A 27 9.53 -2.98 14.90
C PHE A 27 10.32 -2.28 13.78
N ASN A 28 10.29 -2.79 12.54
CA ASN A 28 11.09 -2.27 11.44
C ASN A 28 10.26 -1.63 10.32
N ASN A 29 8.93 -1.81 10.33
CA ASN A 29 8.04 -1.30 9.29
C ASN A 29 6.57 -1.46 9.71
N THR A 30 5.76 -0.48 9.33
CA THR A 30 4.29 -0.58 9.33
C THR A 30 3.79 -0.74 7.91
N LYS A 31 3.09 -1.86 7.65
CA LYS A 31 2.43 -2.14 6.37
C LYS A 31 0.92 -2.16 6.56
N ILE A 32 0.20 -1.47 5.68
CA ILE A 32 -1.25 -1.38 5.68
C ILE A 32 -1.73 -1.96 4.35
N THR A 33 -2.59 -2.97 4.41
CA THR A 33 -3.20 -3.59 3.24
C THR A 33 -4.70 -3.50 3.38
N ILE A 34 -5.35 -2.90 2.38
CA ILE A 34 -6.81 -2.82 2.32
C ILE A 34 -7.28 -3.91 1.37
N THR A 35 -8.13 -4.80 1.89
CA THR A 35 -8.71 -5.92 1.17
C THR A 35 -10.24 -5.77 1.10
N ASP A 36 -10.82 -6.46 0.13
CA ASP A 36 -12.26 -6.74 0.12
C ASP A 36 -12.59 -7.79 1.20
N VAL A 37 -13.87 -7.98 1.52
CA VAL A 37 -14.38 -9.01 2.44
C VAL A 37 -13.94 -10.42 2.01
N GLN A 38 -13.70 -10.62 0.71
CA GLN A 38 -13.19 -11.86 0.14
C GLN A 38 -11.65 -12.04 0.27
N GLY A 39 -10.94 -11.05 0.84
CA GLY A 39 -9.47 -11.07 0.97
C GLY A 39 -8.72 -10.56 -0.26
N ASN A 40 -9.42 -10.09 -1.30
CA ASN A 40 -8.79 -9.53 -2.49
C ASN A 40 -8.12 -8.18 -2.17
N THR A 41 -6.80 -8.05 -2.43
CA THR A 41 -6.06 -6.82 -2.14
C THR A 41 -6.40 -5.70 -3.12
N ILE A 42 -6.96 -4.62 -2.60
CA ILE A 42 -7.35 -3.43 -3.37
C ILE A 42 -6.15 -2.48 -3.47
N ALA A 43 -5.56 -2.17 -2.31
CA ALA A 43 -4.45 -1.25 -2.17
C ALA A 43 -3.57 -1.66 -0.99
N TRP A 44 -2.31 -1.29 -1.07
CA TRP A 44 -1.36 -1.46 0.02
C TRP A 44 -0.43 -0.27 0.08
N ALA A 45 0.02 0.04 1.28
CA ALA A 45 1.04 1.03 1.54
C ALA A 45 1.91 0.57 2.71
N SER A 46 3.11 1.12 2.80
CA SER A 46 4.00 0.90 3.93
C SER A 46 4.78 2.17 4.24
N ALA A 47 5.37 2.26 5.42
CA ALA A 47 6.26 3.38 5.76
C ALA A 47 7.39 3.50 4.71
N GLY A 48 7.95 2.37 4.26
CA GLY A 48 8.95 2.35 3.19
C GLY A 48 8.46 2.91 1.84
N SER A 49 7.21 2.64 1.45
CA SER A 49 6.66 3.15 0.18
C SER A 49 6.33 4.64 0.23
N GLN A 50 6.12 5.20 1.42
CA GLN A 50 5.94 6.65 1.63
C GLN A 50 7.28 7.40 1.73
N GLY A 51 8.41 6.73 1.49
CA GLY A 51 9.73 7.36 1.45
C GLY A 51 10.47 7.38 2.77
N PHE A 52 9.91 6.79 3.84
CA PHE A 52 10.64 6.60 5.09
C PHE A 52 11.76 5.57 4.90
N LYS A 53 12.97 5.91 5.36
CA LYS A 53 14.19 5.10 5.22
C LYS A 53 14.85 4.89 6.58
N GLY A 54 15.53 3.75 6.75
CA GLY A 54 16.22 3.40 8.00
C GLY A 54 15.25 3.22 9.17
N SER A 55 15.64 3.71 10.36
CA SER A 55 14.82 3.65 11.58
C SER A 55 13.51 4.43 11.48
N ARG A 56 13.42 5.43 10.58
CA ARG A 56 12.18 6.20 10.37
C ARG A 56 11.01 5.37 9.78
N LYS A 57 11.23 4.10 9.45
CA LYS A 57 10.15 3.18 9.03
C LYS A 57 9.40 2.56 10.21
N SER A 58 9.98 2.59 11.41
CA SER A 58 9.37 2.02 12.62
C SER A 58 8.47 3.00 13.37
N THR A 59 8.58 4.28 13.03
CA THR A 59 7.68 5.36 13.49
C THR A 59 6.43 5.37 12.64
#